data_AF-A0A1H0SJS0-F1
#
_entry.id   AF-A0A1H0SJS0-F1
#
_cell.length_a   1.000
_cell.length_b   1.000
_cell.length_c   1.000
_cell.angle_alpha   90.00
_cell.angle_beta   90.00
_cell.angle_gamma   90.00
#
_symmetry.space_group_name_H-M   'P 1'
#
loop_
_entity.id
_entity.type
_entity.pdbx_description
1 polymer ?
#
loop_
_entity_poly.entity_id
_entity_poly.type
_entity_poly.pdbx_seq_one_letter_code
_entity_poly.pdbx_strand_id
1 'polypeptide(L)'
;MDSRGGQGDNDDPGGESLPELLRSWRRRADPRTFPGLPLHGRRGEGLTHSDVARLAGVSARWYGSLEQGREAGYSADFLDRVAAALRLSRAERHALYVRAVGRPPALAAVPEADAAAEMDEVLQRFIDNQAPDPAVVTDVAWNMVGHNEAARLWFPGAVREANQMRWTFLSPEAHEQLVDWEQDWARPYLGQLRYERANHPDSEALRRLERDILAGSPAARRIWDRREMVDHGDGALRRLKLPYHRGREVAVRTVSLRPARSDRLRVIVLMDEGPGWAGA
;
A
#
# COMPACT_ATOMS: atom_id res chain seq x y z
N MET A 1 43.85 1.69 19.55
CA MET A 1 43.50 2.10 20.92
C MET A 1 43.45 3.61 20.87
N ASP A 2 42.32 4.31 20.82
CA ASP A 2 40.93 3.96 21.09
C ASP A 2 40.03 4.75 20.14
N SER A 3 39.10 4.05 19.48
CA SER A 3 37.98 4.69 18.77
C SER A 3 36.76 4.61 19.68
N ARG A 4 36.44 5.71 20.34
CA ARG A 4 35.15 5.92 21.01
C ARG A 4 34.07 6.01 19.93
N GLY A 5 33.37 4.89 19.69
CA GLY A 5 32.13 4.86 18.92
C GLY A 5 31.04 5.58 19.70
N GLY A 6 30.45 6.60 19.08
CA GLY A 6 29.36 7.39 19.64
C GLY A 6 28.13 6.53 19.95
N GLN A 7 27.73 6.61 21.20
CA GLN A 7 26.45 6.15 21.73
C GLN A 7 25.35 7.00 21.07
N GLY A 8 24.56 6.40 20.18
CA GLY A 8 23.32 7.00 19.72
C GLY A 8 22.24 6.74 20.76
N ASP A 9 22.12 7.63 21.74
CA ASP A 9 20.92 7.72 22.58
C ASP A 9 19.72 7.94 21.68
N ASN A 10 18.94 6.89 21.47
CA ASN A 10 17.60 6.96 20.89
C ASN A 10 16.56 7.07 22.01
N ASP A 11 16.88 7.86 23.04
CA ASP A 11 15.97 8.26 24.11
C ASP A 11 15.13 9.44 23.61
N ASP A 12 14.07 9.12 22.87
CA ASP A 12 12.93 10.03 22.70
C ASP A 12 12.19 10.11 24.06
N PRO A 13 12.29 11.23 24.81
CA PRO A 13 11.85 11.28 26.21
C PRO A 13 10.32 11.39 26.37
N GLY A 14 9.55 11.26 25.29
CA GLY A 14 8.09 11.42 25.30
C GLY A 14 7.27 10.19 24.88
N GLY A 15 7.89 9.10 24.41
CA GLY A 15 7.15 7.97 23.84
C GLY A 15 7.44 6.62 24.50
N GLU A 16 6.39 5.84 24.79
CA GLU A 16 6.48 4.49 25.39
C GLU A 16 7.55 3.62 24.70
N SER A 17 8.49 3.08 25.48
CA SER A 17 9.60 2.29 24.96
C SER A 17 9.12 0.93 24.42
N LEU A 18 9.89 0.34 23.47
CA LEU A 18 9.56 -0.99 22.94
C LEU A 18 9.44 -2.07 24.04
N PRO A 19 10.32 -2.11 25.06
CA PRO A 19 10.14 -3.01 26.20
C PRO A 19 8.82 -2.84 26.94
N GLU A 20 8.37 -1.61 27.16
CA GLU A 20 7.11 -1.31 27.87
C GLU A 20 5.91 -1.78 27.04
N LEU A 21 5.90 -1.46 25.75
CA LEU A 21 4.88 -1.89 24.80
C LEU A 21 4.78 -3.42 24.75
N LEU A 22 5.90 -4.13 24.57
CA LEU A 22 5.91 -5.59 24.48
C LEU A 22 5.41 -6.24 25.79
N ARG A 23 5.82 -5.72 26.95
CA ARG A 23 5.33 -6.20 28.26
C ARG A 23 3.83 -5.95 28.42
N SER A 24 3.34 -4.82 27.96
CA SER A 24 1.92 -4.46 28.00
C SER A 24 1.08 -5.38 27.10
N TRP A 25 1.46 -5.52 25.82
CA TRP A 25 0.78 -6.39 24.86
C TRP A 25 0.78 -7.85 25.31
N ARG A 26 1.89 -8.33 25.87
CA ARG A 26 2.03 -9.67 26.40
C ARG A 26 1.10 -9.93 27.60
N ARG A 27 0.99 -8.97 28.53
CA ARG A 27 0.10 -9.07 29.71
C ARG A 27 -1.38 -9.06 29.34
N ARG A 28 -1.76 -8.29 28.31
CA ARG A 28 -3.15 -8.22 27.81
C ARG A 28 -3.61 -9.49 27.09
N ALA A 29 -2.70 -10.24 26.47
CA ALA A 29 -3.06 -11.40 25.66
C ALA A 29 -3.56 -12.58 26.51
N ASP A 30 -4.79 -13.04 26.31
CA ASP A 30 -5.35 -14.19 27.03
C ASP A 30 -4.77 -15.52 26.52
N PRO A 31 -3.98 -16.26 27.33
CA PRO A 31 -3.36 -17.51 26.92
C PRO A 31 -4.35 -18.59 26.45
N ARG A 32 -5.60 -18.54 26.93
CA ARG A 32 -6.64 -19.52 26.59
C ARG A 32 -7.08 -19.42 25.13
N THR A 33 -6.82 -18.28 24.49
CA THR A 33 -7.19 -18.03 23.09
C THR A 33 -6.17 -18.58 22.09
N PHE A 34 -5.05 -19.13 22.57
CA PHE A 34 -3.95 -19.64 21.74
C PHE A 34 -3.88 -21.18 21.78
N PRO A 35 -4.03 -21.85 20.63
CA PRO A 35 -3.88 -23.29 20.57
C PRO A 35 -2.44 -23.72 20.89
N GLY A 36 -2.28 -24.87 21.55
CA GLY A 36 -0.97 -25.46 21.85
C GLY A 36 -0.29 -24.93 23.12
N LEU A 37 -0.83 -23.93 23.83
CA LEU A 37 -0.30 -23.54 25.14
C LEU A 37 -0.78 -24.49 26.26
N PRO A 38 0.09 -24.98 27.17
CA PRO A 38 -0.34 -25.86 28.26
C PRO A 38 -1.10 -25.04 29.30
N LEU A 39 -2.40 -25.26 29.44
CA LEU A 39 -3.26 -24.49 30.35
C LEU A 39 -3.16 -24.94 31.83
N HIS A 40 -2.26 -25.86 32.15
CA HIS A 40 -2.16 -26.48 33.47
C HIS A 40 -1.13 -25.77 34.37
N GLY A 41 -1.45 -25.54 35.65
CA GLY A 41 -0.55 -24.95 36.66
C GLY A 41 -0.83 -23.47 36.99
N ARG A 42 -0.07 -22.92 37.96
CA ARG A 42 -0.19 -21.50 38.38
C ARG A 42 0.41 -20.59 37.30
N ARG A 43 -0.43 -20.06 36.42
CA ARG A 43 -0.02 -19.08 35.38
C ARG A 43 -0.18 -17.65 35.91
N GLY A 44 0.73 -16.77 35.51
CA GLY A 44 0.57 -15.32 35.73
C GLY A 44 -0.42 -14.72 34.75
N GLU A 45 -0.64 -13.41 34.85
CA GLU A 45 -1.45 -12.66 33.88
C GLU A 45 -0.75 -12.61 32.52
N GLY A 46 -1.52 -12.94 31.47
CA GLY A 46 -1.09 -12.88 30.08
C GLY A 46 -0.13 -13.99 29.64
N LEU A 47 0.49 -13.79 28.48
CA LEU A 47 1.46 -14.74 27.92
C LEU A 47 2.80 -14.64 28.68
N THR A 48 3.49 -15.77 28.88
CA THR A 48 4.87 -15.73 29.38
C THR A 48 5.86 -15.43 28.26
N HIS A 49 7.10 -15.09 28.64
CA HIS A 49 8.20 -14.91 27.69
C HIS A 49 8.40 -16.14 26.78
N SER A 50 8.36 -17.33 27.38
CA SER A 50 8.44 -18.61 26.69
C SER A 50 7.22 -18.91 25.82
N ASP A 51 6.02 -18.45 26.22
CA ASP A 51 4.82 -18.63 25.41
C ASP A 51 4.91 -17.86 24.09
N VAL A 52 5.31 -16.59 24.13
CA VAL A 52 5.45 -15.77 22.93
C VAL A 52 6.55 -16.32 22.02
N ALA A 53 7.70 -16.69 22.58
CA ALA A 53 8.79 -17.28 21.81
C ALA A 53 8.35 -18.56 21.08
N ARG A 54 7.58 -19.43 21.76
CA ARG A 54 7.04 -20.63 21.15
C ARG A 54 6.01 -20.33 20.07
N LEU A 55 5.07 -19.42 20.32
CA LEU A 55 4.05 -19.03 19.33
C LEU A 55 4.67 -18.40 18.07
N ALA A 56 5.73 -17.61 18.24
CA ALA A 56 6.47 -17.02 17.13
C ALA A 56 7.43 -18.01 16.44
N GLY A 57 7.66 -19.20 17.01
CA GLY A 57 8.61 -20.17 16.47
C GLY A 57 10.07 -19.70 16.54
N VAL A 58 10.44 -18.98 17.60
CA VAL A 58 11.76 -18.34 17.80
C VAL A 58 12.35 -18.78 19.14
N SER A 59 13.66 -18.61 19.33
CA SER A 59 14.26 -18.91 20.64
C SER A 59 13.82 -17.90 21.70
N ALA A 60 13.63 -18.36 22.94
CA ALA A 60 13.31 -17.50 24.08
C ALA A 60 14.36 -16.39 24.27
N ARG A 61 15.64 -16.70 24.03
CA ARG A 61 16.71 -15.70 24.05
C ARG A 61 16.49 -14.60 23.02
N TRP A 62 16.09 -14.94 21.79
CA TRP A 62 15.91 -13.98 20.71
C TRP A 62 14.73 -13.03 20.95
N TYR A 63 13.59 -13.56 21.42
CA TYR A 63 12.48 -12.73 21.89
C TYR A 63 12.86 -11.90 23.14
N GLY A 64 13.70 -12.45 24.03
CA GLY A 64 14.20 -11.75 25.23
C GLY A 64 15.05 -10.54 24.92
N SER A 65 15.94 -10.64 23.93
CA SER A 65 16.68 -9.48 23.46
C SER A 65 15.74 -8.38 22.97
N LEU A 66 14.67 -8.74 22.24
CA LEU A 66 13.69 -7.78 21.73
C LEU A 66 12.89 -7.11 22.86
N GLU A 67 12.33 -7.88 23.80
CA GLU A 67 11.57 -7.36 24.95
C GLU A 67 12.45 -6.55 25.92
N GLN A 68 13.78 -6.72 25.87
CA GLN A 68 14.75 -5.91 26.61
C GLN A 68 15.20 -4.66 25.85
N GLY A 69 14.77 -4.47 24.60
CA GLY A 69 15.14 -3.31 23.79
C GLY A 69 16.60 -3.33 23.36
N ARG A 70 17.24 -4.51 23.31
CA ARG A 70 18.61 -4.63 22.84
C ARG A 70 18.62 -4.47 21.33
N GLU A 71 19.52 -3.64 20.81
CA GLU A 71 19.72 -3.54 19.37
C GLU A 71 20.21 -4.88 18.82
N ALA A 72 19.45 -5.42 17.88
CA ALA A 72 19.86 -6.53 17.04
C ALA A 72 19.29 -6.28 15.64
N GLY A 73 19.95 -6.82 14.61
CA GLY A 73 19.44 -6.79 13.23
C GLY A 73 18.20 -7.68 13.08
N TYR A 74 17.07 -7.28 13.66
CA TYR A 74 15.82 -8.00 13.63
C TYR A 74 15.27 -8.01 12.19
N SER A 75 15.03 -9.21 11.66
CA SER A 75 14.43 -9.36 10.34
C SER A 75 12.93 -9.03 10.36
N ALA A 76 12.39 -8.66 9.20
CA ALA A 76 10.94 -8.45 9.04
C ALA A 76 10.14 -9.72 9.37
N ASP A 77 10.58 -10.88 8.89
CA ASP A 77 9.96 -12.18 9.22
C ASP A 77 9.91 -12.43 10.74
N PHE A 78 10.98 -12.10 11.46
CA PHE A 78 10.98 -12.21 12.92
C PHE A 78 9.93 -11.29 13.57
N LEU A 79 9.90 -10.01 13.19
CA LEU A 79 8.95 -9.04 13.74
C LEU A 79 7.49 -9.40 13.38
N ASP A 80 7.24 -9.93 12.19
CA ASP A 80 5.91 -10.38 11.76
C ASP A 80 5.45 -11.60 12.55
N ARG A 81 6.34 -12.56 12.82
CA ARG A 81 6.04 -13.69 13.70
C ARG A 81 5.72 -13.25 15.12
N VAL A 82 6.46 -12.28 15.66
CA VAL A 82 6.18 -11.70 16.98
C VAL A 82 4.84 -10.98 16.99
N ALA A 83 4.55 -10.17 15.96
CA ALA A 83 3.27 -9.48 15.82
C ALA A 83 2.09 -10.46 15.75
N ALA A 84 2.24 -11.54 14.98
CA ALA A 84 1.24 -12.61 14.87
C ALA A 84 1.07 -13.37 16.20
N ALA A 85 2.17 -13.72 16.88
CA ALA A 85 2.15 -14.41 18.17
C ALA A 85 1.46 -13.60 19.27
N LEU A 86 1.60 -12.27 19.24
CA LEU A 86 0.94 -11.35 20.16
C LEU A 86 -0.44 -10.88 19.66
N ARG A 87 -0.86 -11.31 18.45
CA ARG A 87 -2.07 -10.83 17.76
C ARG A 87 -2.19 -9.31 17.74
N LEU A 88 -1.08 -8.65 17.43
CA LEU A 88 -1.01 -7.19 17.38
C LEU A 88 -1.94 -6.64 16.29
N SER A 89 -2.62 -5.54 16.61
CA SER A 89 -3.32 -4.73 15.61
C SER A 89 -2.35 -4.11 14.60
N ARG A 90 -2.87 -3.56 13.50
CA ARG A 90 -2.08 -2.83 12.48
C ARG A 90 -1.24 -1.71 13.11
N ALA A 91 -1.81 -0.96 14.05
CA ALA A 91 -1.13 0.13 14.75
C ALA A 91 -0.01 -0.38 15.66
N GLU A 92 -0.26 -1.46 16.41
CA GLU A 92 0.74 -2.06 17.30
C GLU A 92 1.88 -2.74 16.53
N ARG A 93 1.59 -3.41 15.41
CA ARG A 93 2.61 -3.93 14.49
C ARG A 93 3.45 -2.78 13.91
N HIS A 94 2.85 -1.66 13.56
CA HIS A 94 3.58 -0.48 13.11
C HIS A 94 4.52 0.03 14.21
N ALA A 95 4.03 0.21 15.43
CA ALA A 95 4.83 0.65 16.58
C ALA A 95 6.00 -0.31 16.87
N LEU A 96 5.75 -1.64 16.82
CA LEU A 96 6.79 -2.66 16.96
C LEU A 96 7.94 -2.43 15.97
N TYR A 97 7.62 -2.24 14.69
CA TYR A 97 8.61 -2.05 13.63
C TYR A 97 9.39 -0.74 13.75
N VAL A 98 8.68 0.38 13.94
CA VAL A 98 9.32 1.70 14.08
C VAL A 98 10.28 1.71 15.27
N ARG A 99 9.90 1.09 16.40
CA ARG A 99 10.75 1.07 17.60
C ARG A 99 11.84 -0.01 17.56
N ALA A 100 11.64 -1.11 16.84
CA ALA A 100 12.65 -2.18 16.76
C ALA A 100 13.73 -1.93 15.70
N VAL A 101 13.36 -1.31 14.56
CA VAL A 101 14.25 -1.18 13.39
C VAL A 101 14.20 0.20 12.73
N GLY A 102 13.54 1.19 13.35
CA GLY A 102 13.54 2.58 12.89
C GLY A 102 12.72 2.84 11.61
N ARG A 103 11.93 1.87 11.15
CA ARG A 103 11.11 1.98 9.93
C ARG A 103 9.82 1.19 10.04
N PRO A 104 8.72 1.62 9.38
CA PRO A 104 7.46 0.88 9.38
C PRO A 104 7.61 -0.49 8.70
N PRO A 105 6.68 -1.43 8.96
CA PRO A 105 6.65 -2.69 8.24
C PRO A 105 6.42 -2.42 6.75
N ALA A 106 7.03 -3.26 5.90
CA ALA A 106 6.60 -3.33 4.51
C ALA A 106 5.10 -3.68 4.47
N LEU A 107 4.40 -3.11 3.49
CA LEU A 107 3.00 -3.43 3.24
C LEU A 107 2.89 -4.95 3.05
N ALA A 108 2.05 -5.61 3.85
CA ALA A 108 1.97 -7.05 3.82
C ALA A 108 1.43 -7.49 2.45
N ALA A 109 2.13 -8.42 1.78
CA ALA A 109 1.60 -9.14 0.63
C ALA A 109 0.54 -10.12 1.13
N VAL A 110 -0.70 -9.67 1.25
CA VAL A 110 -1.87 -10.53 1.48
C VAL A 110 -2.43 -10.93 0.11
N PRO A 111 -3.01 -12.13 -0.06
CA PRO A 111 -3.51 -12.58 -1.35
C PRO A 111 -4.39 -11.54 -2.05
N GLU A 112 -4.09 -11.30 -3.32
CA GLU A 112 -4.73 -10.30 -4.20
C GLU A 112 -6.26 -10.48 -4.31
N ALA A 113 -6.76 -11.69 -4.02
CA ALA A 113 -8.18 -12.06 -4.12
C ALA A 113 -9.11 -11.30 -3.16
N ASP A 114 -8.58 -10.64 -2.12
CA ASP A 114 -9.40 -10.01 -1.07
C ASP A 114 -9.55 -8.48 -1.21
N ALA A 115 -8.88 -7.82 -2.16
CA ALA A 115 -8.94 -6.36 -2.28
C ALA A 115 -10.35 -5.85 -2.64
N ALA A 116 -11.08 -6.59 -3.48
CA ALA A 116 -12.47 -6.28 -3.80
C ALA A 116 -13.39 -6.40 -2.57
N ALA A 117 -13.07 -7.30 -1.63
CA ALA A 117 -13.81 -7.45 -0.37
C ALA A 117 -13.56 -6.28 0.62
N GLU A 118 -12.50 -5.49 0.41
CA GLU A 118 -12.22 -4.29 1.20
C GLU A 118 -12.96 -3.04 0.68
N MET A 119 -13.56 -3.12 -0.52
CA MET A 119 -14.44 -2.08 -1.02
C MET A 119 -15.79 -2.16 -0.29
N ASP A 120 -16.07 -1.18 0.56
CA ASP A 120 -17.31 -1.14 1.35
C ASP A 120 -18.20 0.05 0.99
N GLU A 121 -19.39 0.08 1.59
CA GLU A 121 -20.40 1.12 1.38
C GLU A 121 -19.95 2.52 1.83
N VAL A 122 -19.03 2.63 2.78
CA VAL A 122 -18.50 3.94 3.21
C VAL A 122 -17.59 4.50 2.14
N LEU A 123 -16.70 3.67 1.56
CA LEU A 123 -15.81 4.09 0.49
C LEU A 123 -16.56 4.33 -0.82
N GLN A 124 -17.58 3.52 -1.13
CA GLN A 124 -18.45 3.76 -2.28
C GLN A 124 -19.16 5.12 -2.16
N ARG A 125 -19.79 5.39 -1.00
CA ARG A 125 -20.42 6.70 -0.76
C ARG A 125 -19.43 7.86 -0.84
N PHE A 126 -18.19 7.67 -0.38
CA PHE A 126 -17.15 8.69 -0.51
C PHE A 126 -16.85 9.02 -1.97
N ILE A 127 -16.63 8.01 -2.83
CA ILE A 127 -16.33 8.24 -4.25
C ILE A 127 -17.55 8.77 -5.02
N ASP A 128 -18.77 8.36 -4.65
CA ASP A 128 -20.01 8.87 -5.24
C ASP A 128 -20.18 10.38 -4.98
N ASN A 129 -19.78 10.83 -3.79
CA ASN A 129 -19.82 12.25 -3.40
C ASN A 129 -18.75 13.13 -4.07
N GLN A 130 -17.88 12.56 -4.91
CA GLN A 130 -16.92 13.34 -5.70
C GLN A 130 -17.51 13.90 -7.00
N ALA A 131 -18.76 13.55 -7.33
CA ALA A 131 -19.41 14.09 -8.51
C ALA A 131 -19.40 15.64 -8.50
N PRO A 132 -19.11 16.30 -9.63
CA PRO A 132 -19.06 15.75 -10.99
C PRO A 132 -17.73 15.11 -11.40
N ASP A 133 -16.72 15.10 -10.52
CA ASP A 133 -15.40 14.58 -10.84
C ASP A 133 -15.37 13.03 -10.88
N PRO A 134 -14.71 12.42 -11.88
CA PRO A 134 -14.49 10.98 -11.90
C PRO A 134 -13.71 10.51 -10.69
N ALA A 135 -14.25 9.51 -9.99
CA ALA A 135 -13.57 8.85 -8.89
C ALA A 135 -13.62 7.33 -9.07
N VAL A 136 -12.46 6.70 -8.87
CA VAL A 136 -12.29 5.24 -8.92
C VAL A 136 -11.50 4.75 -7.72
N VAL A 137 -11.72 3.48 -7.38
CA VAL A 137 -10.92 2.74 -6.41
C VAL A 137 -10.27 1.59 -7.15
N THR A 138 -8.96 1.46 -7.01
CA THR A 138 -8.20 0.34 -7.56
C THR A 138 -7.49 -0.45 -6.49
N ASP A 139 -7.17 -1.71 -6.77
CA ASP A 139 -6.17 -2.45 -6.02
C ASP A 139 -4.73 -2.04 -6.42
N VAL A 140 -3.74 -2.75 -5.86
CA VAL A 140 -2.31 -2.56 -6.16
C VAL A 140 -1.96 -2.83 -7.62
N ALA A 141 -2.70 -3.73 -8.29
CA ALA A 141 -2.52 -4.08 -9.70
C ALA A 141 -3.44 -3.28 -10.63
N TRP A 142 -3.96 -2.14 -10.17
CA TRP A 142 -4.84 -1.25 -10.93
C TRP A 142 -6.14 -1.90 -11.41
N ASN A 143 -6.56 -3.03 -10.83
CA ASN A 143 -7.91 -3.56 -11.05
C ASN A 143 -8.91 -2.59 -10.40
N MET A 144 -9.92 -2.19 -11.15
CA MET A 144 -10.96 -1.28 -10.67
C MET A 144 -11.95 -2.07 -9.81
N VAL A 145 -11.99 -1.77 -8.51
CA VAL A 145 -12.88 -2.42 -7.54
C VAL A 145 -14.08 -1.56 -7.17
N GLY A 146 -14.05 -0.27 -7.51
CA GLY A 146 -15.16 0.66 -7.34
C GLY A 146 -15.00 1.86 -8.25
N HIS A 147 -16.13 2.46 -8.64
CA HIS A 147 -16.16 3.69 -9.41
C HIS A 147 -17.45 4.45 -9.15
N ASN A 148 -17.44 5.76 -9.34
CA ASN A 148 -18.65 6.57 -9.33
C ASN A 148 -19.27 6.66 -10.75
N GLU A 149 -20.41 7.33 -10.83
CA GLU A 149 -21.12 7.54 -12.10
C GLU A 149 -20.33 8.42 -13.07
N ALA A 150 -19.63 9.45 -12.59
CA ALA A 150 -18.81 10.33 -13.42
C ALA A 150 -17.67 9.57 -14.11
N ALA A 151 -16.99 8.65 -13.42
CA ALA A 151 -15.99 7.78 -14.01
C ALA A 151 -16.56 6.89 -15.11
N ARG A 152 -17.78 6.36 -14.93
CA ARG A 152 -18.48 5.58 -15.97
C ARG A 152 -18.84 6.41 -17.20
N LEU A 153 -19.17 7.69 -17.00
CA LEU A 153 -19.51 8.61 -18.08
C LEU A 153 -18.28 9.12 -18.84
N TRP A 154 -17.20 9.44 -18.12
CA TRP A 154 -15.97 9.96 -18.70
C TRP A 154 -15.13 8.86 -19.36
N PHE A 155 -15.07 7.67 -18.76
CA PHE A 155 -14.20 6.57 -19.17
C PHE A 155 -14.94 5.21 -19.24
N PRO A 156 -15.97 5.08 -20.10
CA PRO A 156 -16.74 3.84 -20.20
C PRO A 156 -15.89 2.64 -20.62
N GLY A 157 -14.85 2.84 -21.44
CA GLY A 157 -13.89 1.79 -21.82
C GLY A 157 -13.05 1.31 -20.64
N ALA A 158 -12.61 2.22 -19.76
CA ALA A 158 -11.81 1.86 -18.60
C ALA A 158 -12.62 1.03 -17.59
N VAL A 159 -13.88 1.41 -17.38
CA VAL A 159 -14.81 0.65 -16.52
C VAL A 159 -15.06 -0.75 -17.10
N ARG A 160 -15.21 -0.87 -18.43
CA ARG A 160 -15.44 -2.17 -19.09
C ARG A 160 -14.22 -3.09 -19.01
N GLU A 161 -13.02 -2.55 -19.21
CA GLU A 161 -11.77 -3.30 -19.06
C GLU A 161 -11.54 -3.73 -17.60
N ALA A 162 -12.12 -3.00 -16.64
CA ALA A 162 -11.99 -3.22 -15.20
C ALA A 162 -10.53 -3.23 -14.70
N ASN A 163 -9.60 -2.70 -15.50
CA ASN A 163 -8.22 -2.44 -15.10
C ASN A 163 -7.70 -1.17 -15.78
N GLN A 164 -7.33 -0.19 -14.96
CA GLN A 164 -6.97 1.15 -15.42
C GLN A 164 -5.72 1.15 -16.30
N MET A 165 -4.70 0.37 -15.93
CA MET A 165 -3.47 0.30 -16.71
C MET A 165 -3.68 -0.45 -18.03
N ARG A 166 -4.38 -1.59 -18.01
CA ARG A 166 -4.68 -2.32 -19.26
C ARG A 166 -5.42 -1.44 -20.24
N TRP A 167 -6.45 -0.72 -19.81
CA TRP A 167 -7.16 0.22 -20.66
C TRP A 167 -6.21 1.30 -21.20
N THR A 168 -5.40 1.91 -20.32
CA THR A 168 -4.46 2.98 -20.69
C THR A 168 -3.47 2.56 -21.77
N PHE A 169 -2.96 1.31 -21.73
CA PHE A 169 -1.89 0.86 -22.62
C PHE A 169 -2.35 0.03 -23.82
N LEU A 170 -3.50 -0.63 -23.72
CA LEU A 170 -3.95 -1.62 -24.69
C LEU A 170 -5.22 -1.21 -25.44
N SER A 171 -5.91 -0.15 -25.00
CA SER A 171 -7.09 0.37 -25.68
C SER A 171 -6.75 1.52 -26.61
N PRO A 172 -7.11 1.47 -27.91
CA PRO A 172 -7.00 2.62 -28.80
C PRO A 172 -7.77 3.84 -28.29
N GLU A 173 -8.93 3.62 -27.65
CA GLU A 173 -9.75 4.68 -27.04
C GLU A 173 -8.95 5.50 -26.02
N ALA A 174 -8.09 4.85 -25.22
CA ALA A 174 -7.29 5.55 -24.24
C ALA A 174 -6.28 6.49 -24.91
N HIS A 175 -5.68 6.08 -26.03
CA HIS A 175 -4.72 6.92 -26.77
C HIS A 175 -5.37 8.13 -27.44
N GLU A 176 -6.66 8.06 -27.76
CA GLU A 176 -7.44 9.21 -28.26
C GLU A 176 -7.84 10.17 -27.13
N GLN A 177 -8.10 9.63 -25.94
CA GLN A 177 -8.63 10.37 -24.80
C GLN A 177 -7.54 10.96 -23.89
N LEU A 178 -6.38 10.33 -23.78
CA LEU A 178 -5.26 10.77 -22.93
C LEU A 178 -4.32 11.63 -23.76
N VAL A 179 -4.37 12.95 -23.55
CA VAL A 179 -3.51 13.89 -24.28
C VAL A 179 -2.06 13.69 -23.87
N ASP A 180 -1.15 13.76 -24.85
CA ASP A 180 0.29 13.47 -24.70
C ASP A 180 0.56 12.16 -23.95
N TRP A 181 -0.21 11.13 -24.32
CA TRP A 181 -0.22 9.80 -23.72
C TRP A 181 1.15 9.27 -23.32
N GLU A 182 2.17 9.30 -24.19
CA GLU A 182 3.51 8.77 -23.84
C GLU A 182 4.15 9.51 -22.65
N GLN A 183 4.04 10.84 -22.61
CA GLN A 183 4.72 11.68 -21.62
C GLN A 183 3.91 11.85 -20.34
N ASP A 184 2.64 12.22 -20.48
CA ASP A 184 1.80 12.62 -19.36
C ASP A 184 1.14 11.40 -18.69
N TRP A 185 1.03 10.25 -19.36
CA TRP A 185 0.29 9.10 -18.82
C TRP A 185 1.14 7.82 -18.73
N ALA A 186 1.65 7.35 -19.86
CA ALA A 186 2.36 6.08 -19.96
C ALA A 186 3.62 6.05 -19.11
N ARG A 187 4.46 7.09 -19.20
CA ARG A 187 5.71 7.22 -18.45
C ARG A 187 5.50 7.19 -16.92
N PRO A 188 4.66 8.03 -16.30
CA PRO A 188 4.43 7.96 -14.86
C PRO A 188 3.72 6.67 -14.44
N TYR A 189 2.84 6.08 -15.25
CA TYR A 189 2.24 4.79 -14.92
C TYR A 189 3.24 3.63 -14.93
N LEU A 190 4.15 3.57 -15.92
CA LEU A 190 5.20 2.56 -15.94
C LEU A 190 6.18 2.74 -14.78
N GLY A 191 6.46 3.99 -14.38
CA GLY A 191 7.22 4.29 -13.16
C GLY A 191 6.55 3.74 -11.90
N GLN A 192 5.23 3.90 -11.78
CA GLN A 192 4.43 3.34 -10.68
C GLN A 192 4.38 1.82 -10.71
N LEU A 193 4.18 1.21 -11.87
CA LEU A 193 4.20 -0.25 -12.00
C LEU A 193 5.55 -0.82 -11.55
N ARG A 194 6.66 -0.19 -11.92
CA ARG A 194 8.00 -0.58 -11.47
C ARG A 194 8.15 -0.46 -9.96
N TYR A 195 7.66 0.62 -9.37
CA TYR A 195 7.68 0.84 -7.93
C TYR A 195 6.89 -0.24 -7.19
N GLU A 196 5.66 -0.55 -7.62
CA GLU A 196 4.84 -1.60 -7.00
C GLU A 196 5.44 -3.00 -7.19
N ARG A 197 6.04 -3.30 -8.36
CA ARG A 197 6.79 -4.56 -8.58
C ARG A 197 7.97 -4.73 -7.62
N ALA A 198 8.61 -3.64 -7.20
CA ALA A 198 9.71 -3.67 -6.24
C ALA A 198 9.21 -3.88 -4.80
N ASN A 199 8.08 -3.29 -4.43
CA ASN A 199 7.46 -3.48 -3.10
C ASN A 199 6.72 -4.81 -2.95
N HIS A 200 6.26 -5.39 -4.05
CA HIS A 200 5.51 -6.64 -4.10
C HIS A 200 6.16 -7.64 -5.08
N PRO A 201 7.39 -8.12 -4.80
CA PRO A 201 8.16 -8.94 -5.74
C PRO A 201 7.43 -10.24 -6.12
N ASP A 202 6.71 -10.82 -5.16
CA ASP A 202 6.02 -12.11 -5.28
C ASP A 202 4.63 -12.02 -5.93
N SER A 203 4.08 -10.82 -6.15
CA SER A 203 2.78 -10.59 -6.80
C SER A 203 2.75 -11.12 -8.23
N GLU A 204 1.86 -12.09 -8.50
CA GLU A 204 1.64 -12.60 -9.86
C GLU A 204 0.76 -11.67 -10.68
N ALA A 205 -0.22 -10.97 -10.09
CA ALA A 205 -1.02 -10.01 -10.84
C ALA A 205 -0.16 -8.88 -11.42
N LEU A 206 0.76 -8.32 -10.64
CA LEU A 206 1.67 -7.29 -11.15
C LEU A 206 2.61 -7.86 -12.22
N ARG A 207 3.13 -9.09 -12.07
CA ARG A 207 3.94 -9.74 -13.11
C ARG A 207 3.16 -9.93 -14.41
N ARG A 208 1.90 -10.38 -14.30
CA ARG A 208 1.02 -10.55 -15.46
C ARG A 208 0.72 -9.22 -16.13
N LEU A 209 0.37 -8.20 -15.35
CA LEU A 209 0.08 -6.86 -15.86
C LEU A 209 1.28 -6.28 -16.62
N GLU A 210 2.48 -6.37 -16.03
CA GLU A 210 3.74 -5.97 -16.69
C GLU A 210 3.93 -6.69 -18.02
N ARG A 211 3.82 -8.03 -18.04
CA ARG A 211 3.97 -8.81 -19.27
C ARG A 211 2.97 -8.40 -20.34
N ASP A 212 1.69 -8.28 -19.96
CA ASP A 212 0.61 -7.98 -20.90
C ASP A 212 0.78 -6.59 -21.52
N ILE A 213 1.13 -5.57 -20.71
CA ILE A 213 1.39 -4.20 -21.18
C ILE A 213 2.60 -4.16 -22.12
N LEU A 214 3.73 -4.77 -21.73
CA LEU A 214 4.94 -4.74 -22.54
C LEU A 214 4.81 -5.55 -23.83
N ALA A 215 4.00 -6.61 -23.83
CA ALA A 215 3.69 -7.39 -25.03
C ALA A 215 2.75 -6.62 -25.97
N GLY A 216 1.73 -5.95 -25.43
CA GLY A 216 0.70 -5.28 -26.21
C GLY A 216 1.04 -3.85 -26.67
N SER A 217 2.05 -3.20 -26.09
CA SER A 217 2.42 -1.82 -26.43
C SER A 217 3.92 -1.65 -26.69
N PRO A 218 4.36 -1.51 -27.97
CA PRO A 218 5.76 -1.23 -28.31
C PRO A 218 6.26 0.08 -27.69
N ALA A 219 5.40 1.07 -27.56
CA ALA A 219 5.72 2.33 -26.88
C ALA A 219 6.01 2.11 -25.39
N ALA A 220 5.17 1.31 -24.70
CA ALA A 220 5.40 0.97 -23.30
C ALA A 220 6.75 0.29 -23.09
N ARG A 221 7.15 -0.62 -23.99
CA ARG A 221 8.47 -1.27 -23.95
C ARG A 221 9.62 -0.25 -24.01
N ARG A 222 9.58 0.68 -24.97
CA ARG A 222 10.61 1.74 -25.09
C ARG A 222 10.69 2.61 -23.84
N ILE A 223 9.55 2.95 -23.25
CA ILE A 223 9.49 3.77 -22.03
C ILE A 223 10.01 2.98 -20.83
N TRP A 224 9.62 1.70 -20.70
CA TRP A 224 10.04 0.81 -19.62
C TRP A 224 11.56 0.69 -19.52
N ASP A 225 12.26 0.62 -20.66
CA ASP A 225 13.72 0.48 -20.73
C ASP A 225 14.48 1.67 -20.10
N ARG A 226 13.81 2.81 -19.89
CA ARG A 226 14.39 3.99 -19.21
C ARG A 226 14.52 3.81 -17.69
N ARG A 227 13.90 2.77 -17.12
CA ARG A 227 14.01 2.38 -15.70
C ARG A 227 13.60 3.46 -14.69
N GLU A 228 12.72 4.36 -15.09
CA GLU A 228 12.17 5.38 -14.19
C GLU A 228 11.29 4.72 -13.11
N MET A 229 11.30 5.29 -11.90
CA MET A 229 10.43 4.92 -10.79
C MET A 229 9.64 6.15 -10.35
N VAL A 230 8.36 5.97 -10.09
CA VAL A 230 7.44 7.01 -9.62
C VAL A 230 6.58 6.35 -8.55
N ASP A 231 6.46 6.94 -7.36
CA ASP A 231 5.63 6.38 -6.28
C ASP A 231 4.13 6.55 -6.59
N HIS A 232 3.72 7.79 -6.86
CA HIS A 232 2.32 8.12 -7.17
C HIS A 232 2.19 9.29 -8.15
N GLY A 233 1.02 9.37 -8.79
CA GLY A 233 0.62 10.50 -9.63
C GLY A 233 -0.13 11.62 -8.90
N ASP A 234 -0.18 11.60 -7.56
CA ASP A 234 -0.90 12.62 -6.77
C ASP A 234 -0.43 14.05 -7.10
N GLY A 235 -1.38 14.97 -7.20
CA GLY A 235 -1.18 16.37 -7.57
C GLY A 235 -0.87 16.61 -9.05
N ALA A 236 -0.67 15.56 -9.86
CA ALA A 236 -0.29 15.72 -11.26
C ALA A 236 -1.40 16.37 -12.08
N LEU A 237 -1.02 17.37 -12.88
CA LEU A 237 -1.86 17.91 -13.92
C LEU A 237 -1.86 16.95 -15.11
N ARG A 238 -3.04 16.66 -15.63
CA ARG A 238 -3.27 15.76 -16.75
C ARG A 238 -4.23 16.40 -17.73
N ARG A 239 -4.07 16.09 -19.01
CA ARG A 239 -4.95 16.61 -20.05
C ARG A 239 -5.67 15.46 -20.74
N LEU A 240 -6.94 15.70 -21.01
CA LEU A 240 -7.89 14.71 -21.48
C LEU A 240 -8.73 15.30 -22.62
N LYS A 241 -9.12 14.45 -23.57
CA LYS A 241 -10.02 14.80 -24.66
C LYS A 241 -11.15 13.79 -24.74
N LEU A 242 -12.22 14.05 -23.99
CA LEU A 242 -13.27 13.06 -23.77
C LEU A 242 -14.53 13.33 -24.60
N PRO A 243 -15.23 12.28 -25.08
CA PRO A 243 -16.55 12.43 -25.69
C PRO A 243 -17.54 13.17 -24.79
N TYR A 244 -17.49 12.92 -23.48
CA TYR A 244 -18.33 13.59 -22.48
C TYR A 244 -18.19 15.13 -22.51
N HIS A 245 -16.97 15.63 -22.74
CA HIS A 245 -16.68 17.06 -22.91
C HIS A 245 -16.73 17.52 -24.38
N ARG A 246 -17.45 16.79 -25.24
CA ARG A 246 -17.59 17.05 -26.68
C ARG A 246 -16.23 17.10 -27.40
N GLY A 247 -15.26 16.32 -26.93
CA GLY A 247 -13.92 16.26 -27.48
C GLY A 247 -13.10 17.53 -27.27
N ARG A 248 -13.49 18.41 -26.35
CA ARG A 248 -12.61 19.51 -25.91
C ARG A 248 -11.52 18.97 -25.01
N GLU A 249 -10.36 19.59 -25.09
CA GLU A 249 -9.30 19.35 -24.12
C GLU A 249 -9.71 19.95 -22.77
N VAL A 250 -9.61 19.14 -21.74
CA VAL A 250 -9.84 19.50 -20.34
C VAL A 250 -8.60 19.13 -19.55
N ALA A 251 -8.24 19.95 -18.56
CA ALA A 251 -7.20 19.58 -17.62
C ALA A 251 -7.80 19.16 -16.30
N VAL A 252 -7.24 18.10 -15.75
CA VAL A 252 -7.62 17.56 -14.46
C VAL A 252 -6.40 17.46 -13.57
N ARG A 253 -6.61 17.65 -12.28
CA ARG A 253 -5.62 17.33 -11.26
C ARG A 253 -5.96 16.00 -10.64
N THR A 254 -4.97 15.12 -10.63
CA THR A 254 -5.11 13.82 -9.98
C THR A 254 -4.98 14.00 -8.47
N VAL A 255 -5.96 13.50 -7.73
CA VAL A 255 -5.86 13.29 -6.28
C VAL A 255 -5.79 11.80 -6.03
N SER A 256 -4.71 11.32 -5.40
CA SER A 256 -4.50 9.91 -5.09
C SER A 256 -4.35 9.70 -3.60
N LEU A 257 -5.25 8.91 -3.02
CA LEU A 257 -5.32 8.65 -1.59
C LEU A 257 -5.29 7.16 -1.32
N ARG A 258 -4.70 6.75 -0.18
CA ARG A 258 -4.84 5.38 0.34
C ARG A 258 -5.72 5.42 1.59
N PRO A 259 -6.84 4.67 1.64
CA PRO A 259 -7.68 4.64 2.83
C PRO A 259 -6.88 4.13 4.04
N ALA A 260 -6.94 4.79 5.20
CA ALA A 260 -6.13 4.39 6.36
C ALA A 260 -6.31 2.92 6.81
N ARG A 261 -7.50 2.37 6.56
CA ARG A 261 -7.90 0.99 6.87
C ARG A 261 -7.42 -0.05 5.85
N SER A 262 -6.93 0.37 4.69
CA SER A 262 -6.46 -0.51 3.61
C SER A 262 -5.13 -0.03 3.05
N ASP A 263 -4.14 -0.91 3.01
CA ASP A 263 -2.92 -0.67 2.24
C ASP A 263 -3.01 -1.17 0.80
N ARG A 264 -4.12 -1.82 0.43
CA ARG A 264 -4.29 -2.46 -0.87
C ARG A 264 -5.09 -1.61 -1.84
N LEU A 265 -5.90 -0.70 -1.31
CA LEU A 265 -6.76 0.16 -2.10
C LEU A 265 -6.14 1.54 -2.32
N ARG A 266 -6.36 2.06 -3.52
CA ARG A 266 -6.03 3.41 -3.92
C ARG A 266 -7.30 4.07 -4.43
N VAL A 267 -7.63 5.23 -3.88
CA VAL A 267 -8.67 6.11 -4.43
C VAL A 267 -7.99 7.09 -5.36
N ILE A 268 -8.56 7.27 -6.54
CA ILE A 268 -8.09 8.23 -7.53
C ILE A 268 -9.29 9.10 -7.92
N VAL A 269 -9.16 10.41 -7.75
CA VAL A 269 -10.13 11.41 -8.20
C VAL A 269 -9.46 12.29 -9.25
N LEU A 270 -10.15 12.57 -10.34
CA LEU A 270 -9.68 13.48 -11.39
C LEU A 270 -10.48 14.78 -11.31
N MET A 271 -9.96 15.76 -10.57
CA MET A 271 -10.64 17.04 -10.34
C MET A 271 -10.47 17.96 -11.55
N ASP A 272 -11.56 18.44 -12.14
CA ASP A 272 -11.51 19.43 -13.23
C ASP A 272 -10.90 20.76 -12.73
N GLU A 273 -9.83 21.24 -13.39
CA GLU A 273 -9.17 22.51 -13.05
C GLU A 273 -9.95 23.74 -13.56
N GLY A 274 -11.01 23.53 -14.35
CA GLY A 274 -11.84 24.58 -14.90
C GLY A 274 -11.17 25.40 -16.00
N PRO A 275 -11.86 26.38 -16.60
CA PRO A 275 -11.45 27.03 -17.85
C PRO A 275 -10.21 27.95 -17.77
N GLY A 276 -9.51 28.04 -16.64
CA GLY A 276 -8.36 28.93 -16.42
C GLY A 276 -6.98 28.26 -16.42
N TRP A 277 -6.91 26.93 -16.55
CA TRP A 277 -5.68 26.16 -16.35
C TRP A 277 -4.57 26.45 -17.39
N ALA A 278 -4.94 26.94 -18.58
CA ALA A 278 -4.00 27.16 -19.69
C ALA A 278 -3.14 28.43 -19.57
N GLY A 279 -3.20 29.15 -18.44
CA GLY A 279 -2.61 30.49 -18.29
C GLY A 279 -1.84 30.77 -16.99
N ALA A 280 -1.35 29.75 -16.28
CA ALA A 280 -0.48 29.90 -15.10
C ALA A 280 0.91 29.29 -15.33
#